data_AF-A0A554PQS2-F1
#
_entry.id   AF-A0A554PQS2-F1
#
_cell.length_a   1.000
_cell.length_b   1.000
_cell.length_c   1.000
_cell.angle_alpha   90.00
_cell.angle_beta   90.00
_cell.angle_gamma   90.00
#
_symmetry.space_group_name_H-M   'P 1'
#
loop_
_entity.id
_entity.type
_entity.pdbx_description
1 polymer ?
#
loop_
_entity_poly.entity_id
_entity_poly.type
_entity_poly.pdbx_seq_one_letter_code
_entity_poly.pdbx_strand_id
1 'polypeptide(L)'
;MACVPFNGGDLALTPHNGGKGLSLARRLYKTRILGLALGFLCVSAGMYPLHPPPWVWAFMLFNAFIWPHLAYQWARRSAVPFRGEHRNLLMDAFLGGFWVAAMHFNPLPTTTTLSLMAMNNIALGGVPFFLAGCLAQALGIAVGLLLFGVGFVAQSSALQLYACLPMLTLYPLALGFICYQQANVLSRHKRELLALSRTDSLSGLLNHGAWKDQLEIEFQRCRRQASTQNQGGAIALIDIDHFKAINDTYGHVAGDIVLRQLSKLLKQNLRISDQAGRYGGDEFCVILPDVPLEHAAELMEALRCRFGGLGYEQNPALQVSLSIGLAAYSSDHSDALDWLNDADQALYEAKTTGRNKVSCRRGDHSPKALLNSL
;
A
#
# COMPACT_ATOMS: atom_id res chain seq x y z
N MET A 1 16.27 -31.78 28.48
CA MET A 1 16.72 -30.62 29.28
C MET A 1 18.01 -30.11 28.66
N ALA A 2 17.92 -29.09 27.83
CA ALA A 2 19.07 -28.28 27.37
C ALA A 2 18.49 -27.00 26.74
N CYS A 3 18.44 -25.93 27.53
CA CYS A 3 18.19 -24.57 27.08
C CYS A 3 19.37 -24.10 26.22
N VAL A 4 19.07 -23.53 25.06
CA VAL A 4 20.01 -22.72 24.28
C VAL A 4 19.56 -21.25 24.46
N PRO A 5 20.48 -20.32 24.80
CA PRO A 5 20.11 -18.99 25.27
C PRO A 5 19.66 -18.08 24.12
N PHE A 6 18.62 -17.29 24.38
CA PHE A 6 18.22 -16.15 23.56
C PHE A 6 19.31 -15.08 23.65
N ASN A 7 20.13 -14.96 22.60
CA ASN A 7 21.08 -13.88 22.46
C ASN A 7 20.32 -12.66 21.93
N GLY A 8 20.24 -11.60 22.74
CA GLY A 8 19.73 -10.29 22.36
C GLY A 8 20.65 -9.67 21.32
N GLY A 9 20.40 -9.96 20.05
CA GLY A 9 21.05 -9.31 18.93
C GLY A 9 20.38 -7.96 18.67
N ASP A 10 21.20 -6.91 18.78
CA ASP A 10 20.91 -5.54 18.39
C ASP A 10 20.06 -5.47 17.11
N LEU A 11 18.85 -4.90 17.24
CA LEU A 11 18.12 -4.32 16.12
C LEU A 11 18.90 -3.09 15.65
N ALA A 12 19.95 -3.33 14.87
CA ALA A 12 20.62 -2.33 14.08
C ALA A 12 19.56 -1.65 13.20
N LEU A 13 19.16 -0.43 13.61
CA LEU A 13 18.33 0.49 12.86
C LEU A 13 18.94 0.65 11.47
N THR A 14 18.33 0.03 10.46
CA THR A 14 18.75 0.18 9.08
C THR A 14 18.67 1.67 8.69
N PRO A 15 19.65 2.23 7.93
CA PRO A 15 19.72 3.67 7.64
C PRO A 15 18.63 4.18 6.66
N HIS A 16 17.65 3.35 6.31
CA HIS A 16 16.69 3.63 5.24
C HIS A 16 15.62 4.70 5.59
N ASN A 17 15.56 5.15 6.85
CA ASN A 17 14.64 6.18 7.32
C ASN A 17 15.21 7.62 7.28
N GLY A 18 16.52 7.79 7.09
CA GLY A 18 17.15 9.12 7.05
C GLY A 18 16.66 9.99 5.89
N GLY A 19 16.55 9.42 4.69
CA GLY A 19 16.12 10.13 3.49
C GLY A 19 14.66 10.58 3.50
N LYS A 20 13.76 9.77 4.06
CA LYS A 20 12.32 10.10 4.18
C LYS A 20 12.11 11.26 5.17
N GLY A 21 12.78 11.23 6.33
CA GLY A 21 12.71 12.30 7.33
C GLY A 21 13.24 13.66 6.82
N LEU A 22 14.33 13.64 6.05
CA LEU A 22 14.90 14.85 5.42
C LEU A 22 13.97 15.45 4.36
N SER A 23 13.29 14.61 3.57
CA SER A 23 12.30 15.06 2.58
C SER A 23 11.10 15.75 3.24
N LEU A 24 10.66 15.25 4.38
CA LEU A 24 9.58 15.83 5.19
C LEU A 24 10.02 17.18 5.77
N ALA A 25 11.21 17.26 6.38
CA ALA A 25 11.75 18.50 6.94
C ALA A 25 11.90 19.62 5.90
N ARG A 26 12.37 19.31 4.68
CA ARG A 26 12.48 20.29 3.59
C ARG A 26 11.12 20.81 3.10
N ARG A 27 10.09 19.95 3.09
CA ARG A 27 8.72 20.34 2.73
C ARG A 27 8.10 21.22 3.81
N LEU A 28 8.24 20.81 5.07
CA LEU A 28 7.73 21.54 6.22
C LEU A 28 8.39 22.90 6.43
N TYR A 29 9.66 23.01 6.05
CA TYR A 29 10.35 24.29 6.06
C TYR A 29 9.65 25.34 5.18
N LYS A 30 9.19 24.96 3.98
CA LYS A 30 8.49 25.90 3.08
C LYS A 30 7.15 26.33 3.65
N THR A 31 6.37 25.39 4.19
CA THR A 31 5.07 25.69 4.80
C THR A 31 5.24 26.48 6.09
N ARG A 32 6.26 26.20 6.90
CA ARG A 32 6.56 26.95 8.12
C ARG A 32 6.93 28.40 7.82
N ILE A 33 7.80 28.65 6.83
CA ILE A 33 8.13 30.03 6.41
C ILE A 33 6.86 30.78 5.99
N LEU A 34 6.05 30.18 5.11
CA LEU A 34 4.81 30.81 4.66
C LEU A 34 3.87 31.09 5.83
N GLY A 35 3.67 30.11 6.71
CA GLY A 35 2.76 30.22 7.85
C GLY A 35 3.19 31.25 8.88
N LEU A 36 4.48 31.31 9.20
CA LEU A 36 5.01 32.28 10.16
C LEU A 36 5.11 33.69 9.57
N ALA A 37 5.37 33.84 8.27
CA ALA A 37 5.33 35.14 7.59
C ALA A 37 3.91 35.71 7.51
N LEU A 38 2.91 34.87 7.19
CA LEU A 38 1.50 35.29 7.22
C LEU A 38 1.01 35.50 8.65
N GLY A 39 1.46 34.66 9.58
CA GLY A 39 1.21 34.80 11.02
C GLY A 39 1.77 36.09 11.60
N PHE A 40 2.93 36.56 11.13
CA PHE A 40 3.50 37.85 11.51
C PHE A 40 2.54 39.01 11.21
N LEU A 41 1.89 39.02 10.05
CA LEU A 41 0.91 40.06 9.69
C LEU A 41 -0.29 40.01 10.65
N CYS A 42 -0.81 38.82 10.92
CA CYS A 42 -1.92 38.59 11.84
C CYS A 42 -1.60 39.06 13.26
N VAL A 43 -0.48 38.61 13.82
CA VAL A 43 -0.06 38.90 15.20
C VAL A 43 0.33 40.37 15.35
N SER A 44 1.06 40.94 14.39
CA SER A 44 1.44 42.36 14.44
C SER A 44 0.23 43.29 14.41
N ALA A 45 -0.79 43.02 13.60
CA ALA A 45 -2.03 43.78 13.57
C ALA A 45 -2.85 43.62 14.87
N GLY A 46 -2.82 42.43 15.49
CA GLY A 46 -3.42 42.17 16.79
C GLY A 46 -2.75 42.93 17.94
N MET A 47 -1.41 43.01 17.89
CA MET A 47 -0.58 43.64 18.91
C MET A 47 -0.50 45.17 18.77
N TYR A 48 -0.61 45.72 17.56
CA TYR A 48 -0.42 47.15 17.29
C TYR A 48 -1.24 48.10 18.20
N PRO A 49 -2.53 47.85 18.47
CA PRO A 49 -3.33 48.71 19.35
C PRO A 49 -2.94 48.63 20.84
N LEU A 50 -2.21 47.59 21.25
CA LEU A 50 -1.80 47.36 22.65
C LEU A 50 -0.51 48.09 23.03
N HIS A 51 0.11 48.82 22.08
CA HIS A 51 1.37 49.54 22.26
C HIS A 51 2.46 48.70 22.99
N PRO A 52 2.80 47.50 22.49
CA PRO A 52 3.70 46.61 23.20
C PRO A 52 5.14 47.17 23.23
N PRO A 53 5.92 46.83 24.26
CA PRO A 53 7.29 47.27 24.37
C PRO A 53 8.16 46.74 23.21
N PRO A 54 9.26 47.43 22.85
CA PRO A 54 10.07 47.10 21.67
C PRO A 54 10.62 45.67 21.63
N TRP A 55 10.86 45.05 22.78
CA TRP A 55 11.33 43.67 22.85
C TRP A 55 10.32 42.67 22.27
N VAL A 56 9.02 42.95 22.36
CA VAL A 56 7.96 42.08 21.82
C VAL A 56 8.01 42.08 20.30
N TRP A 57 8.23 43.25 19.69
CA TRP A 57 8.44 43.37 18.25
C TRP A 57 9.68 42.61 17.79
N ALA A 58 10.79 42.74 18.51
CA ALA A 58 12.02 42.00 18.23
C ALA A 58 11.81 40.48 18.32
N PHE A 59 11.10 40.00 19.35
CA PHE A 59 10.77 38.59 19.50
C PHE A 59 9.84 38.07 18.41
N MET A 60 8.86 38.87 17.99
CA MET A 60 7.96 38.53 16.89
C MET A 60 8.70 38.43 15.55
N LEU A 61 9.62 39.36 15.25
CA LEU A 61 10.47 39.29 14.06
C LEU A 61 11.38 38.05 14.08
N PHE A 62 11.96 37.74 15.24
CA PHE A 62 12.74 36.52 15.43
C PHE A 62 11.89 35.26 15.17
N ASN A 63 10.70 35.19 15.76
CA ASN A 63 9.80 34.05 15.58
C ASN A 63 9.31 33.91 14.13
N ALA A 64 9.05 35.00 13.44
CA ALA A 64 8.56 34.97 12.07
C ALA A 64 9.64 34.56 11.06
N PHE A 65 10.84 35.14 11.19
CA PHE A 65 11.84 35.08 10.13
C PHE A 65 13.11 34.30 10.47
N ILE A 66 13.46 34.13 11.75
CA ILE A 66 14.69 33.43 12.15
C ILE A 66 14.39 32.00 12.59
N TRP A 67 13.36 31.84 13.42
CA TRP A 67 12.92 30.54 13.93
C TRP A 67 12.71 29.46 12.87
N PRO A 68 12.01 29.68 11.73
CA PRO A 68 11.84 28.64 10.72
C PRO A 68 13.15 28.06 10.18
N HIS A 69 14.20 28.89 10.08
CA HIS A 69 15.53 28.44 9.65
C HIS A 69 16.23 27.63 10.75
N LEU A 70 16.14 28.07 12.01
CA LEU A 70 16.70 27.34 13.14
C LEU A 70 16.02 25.98 13.32
N ALA A 71 14.69 25.94 13.26
CA ALA A 71 13.89 24.72 13.33
C ALA A 71 14.31 23.73 12.24
N TYR A 72 14.47 24.20 10.99
CA TYR A 72 14.94 23.34 9.90
C TYR A 72 16.37 22.83 10.12
N GLN A 73 17.28 23.67 10.61
CA GLN A 73 18.65 23.24 10.93
C GLN A 73 18.67 22.21 12.07
N TRP A 74 17.85 22.39 13.10
CA TRP A 74 17.71 21.45 14.22
C TRP A 74 17.11 20.12 13.78
N ALA A 75 16.07 20.13 12.94
CA ALA A 75 15.50 18.92 12.36
C ALA A 75 16.54 18.18 11.50
N ARG A 76 17.32 18.90 10.69
CA ARG A 76 18.36 18.31 9.83
C ARG A 76 19.53 17.70 10.60
N ARG A 77 19.92 18.29 11.74
CA ARG A 77 21.01 17.81 12.62
C ARG A 77 20.56 16.72 13.60
N SER A 78 19.27 16.46 13.71
CA SER A 78 18.73 15.46 14.63
C SER A 78 19.00 14.03 14.12
N ALA A 79 19.35 13.12 15.04
CA ALA A 79 19.56 11.70 14.72
C ALA A 79 18.35 11.05 14.03
N VAL A 80 17.14 11.52 14.38
CA VAL A 80 15.89 11.15 13.71
C VAL A 80 15.18 12.44 13.28
N PRO A 81 15.33 12.90 12.03
CA PRO A 81 14.79 14.18 11.56
C PRO A 81 13.28 14.34 11.78
N PHE A 82 12.54 13.25 11.63
CA PHE A 82 11.10 13.19 11.88
C PHE A 82 10.72 13.60 13.32
N ARG A 83 11.42 13.05 14.33
CA ARG A 83 11.18 13.39 15.74
C ARG A 83 11.61 14.82 16.06
N GLY A 84 12.71 15.28 15.45
CA GLY A 84 13.15 16.67 15.57
C GLY A 84 12.09 17.65 15.07
N GLU A 85 11.45 17.31 13.95
CA GLU A 85 10.40 18.15 13.37
C GLU A 85 9.11 18.16 14.18
N HIS A 86 8.71 17.03 14.78
CA HIS A 86 7.58 17.00 15.73
C HIS A 86 7.82 17.92 16.93
N ARG A 87 9.05 18.00 17.45
CA ARG A 87 9.39 18.94 18.54
C ARG A 87 9.25 20.39 18.08
N ASN A 88 9.72 20.71 16.87
CA ASN A 88 9.58 22.06 16.32
C ASN A 88 8.11 22.47 16.16
N LEU A 89 7.24 21.56 15.72
CA LEU A 89 5.80 21.82 15.60
C LEU A 89 5.12 22.03 16.97
N LEU A 90 5.55 21.31 18.01
CA LEU A 90 5.06 21.58 19.38
C LEU A 90 5.52 22.95 19.88
N MET A 91 6.75 23.37 19.54
CA MET A 91 7.22 24.74 19.81
C MET A 91 6.41 25.79 19.04
N ASP A 92 6.07 25.53 17.77
CA ASP A 92 5.18 26.40 16.98
C ASP A 92 3.81 26.53 17.64
N ALA A 93 3.24 25.41 18.11
CA ALA A 93 1.96 25.40 18.83
C ALA A 93 2.02 26.17 20.16
N PHE A 94 3.11 26.00 20.92
CA PHE A 94 3.36 26.79 22.13
C PHE A 94 3.43 28.29 21.84
N LEU A 95 4.21 28.69 20.82
CA LEU A 95 4.33 30.09 20.42
C LEU A 95 3.00 30.65 19.90
N GLY A 96 2.21 29.85 19.19
CA GLY A 96 0.85 30.21 18.81
C GLY A 96 -0.04 30.54 20.01
N GLY A 97 -0.01 29.70 21.05
CA GLY A 97 -0.72 29.97 22.31
C GLY A 97 -0.22 31.22 23.05
N PHE A 98 1.10 31.42 23.07
CA PHE A 98 1.71 32.63 23.64
C PHE A 98 1.20 33.91 22.95
N TRP A 99 1.15 33.93 21.62
CA TRP A 99 0.66 35.08 20.87
C TRP A 99 -0.85 35.33 21.05
N VAL A 100 -1.66 34.27 21.22
CA VAL A 100 -3.09 34.41 21.55
C VAL A 100 -3.29 35.21 22.84
N ALA A 101 -2.53 34.88 23.89
CA ALA A 101 -2.57 35.62 25.14
C ALA A 101 -2.02 37.05 24.98
N ALA A 102 -0.90 37.21 24.26
CA ALA A 102 -0.30 38.52 24.02
C ALA A 102 -1.25 39.51 23.30
N MET A 103 -2.07 39.00 22.37
CA MET A 103 -3.09 39.79 21.66
C MET A 103 -4.37 40.01 22.48
N HIS A 104 -4.37 39.69 23.78
CA HIS A 104 -5.52 39.83 24.67
C HIS A 104 -6.77 39.15 24.11
N PHE A 105 -6.61 37.92 23.60
CA PHE A 105 -7.71 37.07 23.10
C PHE A 105 -8.62 37.74 22.08
N ASN A 106 -8.08 38.60 21.20
CA ASN A 106 -8.85 39.17 20.11
C ASN A 106 -9.47 38.04 19.24
N PRO A 107 -10.79 38.00 19.03
CA PRO A 107 -11.48 36.85 18.44
C PRO A 107 -10.91 36.40 17.09
N LEU A 108 -10.66 37.32 16.16
CA LEU A 108 -10.25 36.95 14.80
C LEU A 108 -8.80 36.43 14.71
N PRO A 109 -7.76 37.14 15.20
CA PRO A 109 -6.40 36.61 15.25
C PRO A 109 -6.28 35.35 16.10
N THR A 110 -7.04 35.27 17.20
CA THR A 110 -7.02 34.09 18.10
C THR A 110 -7.56 32.85 17.41
N THR A 111 -8.76 32.94 16.83
CA THR A 111 -9.36 31.81 16.12
C THR A 111 -8.53 31.39 14.91
N THR A 112 -7.96 32.36 14.18
CA THR A 112 -7.07 32.10 13.04
C THR A 112 -5.82 31.33 13.50
N THR A 113 -5.15 31.79 14.56
CA THR A 113 -3.93 31.17 15.08
C THR A 113 -4.19 29.76 15.60
N LEU A 114 -5.20 29.59 16.45
CA LEU A 114 -5.55 28.28 17.03
C LEU A 114 -5.95 27.28 15.94
N SER A 115 -6.78 27.69 14.98
CA SER A 115 -7.21 26.83 13.86
C SER A 115 -6.05 26.42 12.99
N LEU A 116 -5.10 27.33 12.73
CA LEU A 116 -3.92 27.02 11.92
C LEU A 116 -3.01 25.99 12.58
N MET A 117 -2.76 26.18 13.88
CA MET A 117 -1.95 25.25 14.66
C MET A 117 -2.63 23.89 14.77
N ALA A 118 -3.95 23.85 14.97
CA ALA A 118 -4.74 22.63 14.96
C ALA A 118 -4.60 21.88 13.63
N MET A 119 -4.82 22.59 12.52
CA MET A 119 -4.72 22.03 11.17
C MET A 119 -3.32 21.47 10.88
N ASN A 120 -2.26 22.19 11.25
CA ASN A 120 -0.89 21.71 11.12
C ASN A 120 -0.62 20.44 11.92
N ASN A 121 -1.09 20.40 13.18
CA ASN A 121 -0.87 19.23 14.04
C ASN A 121 -1.61 17.99 13.51
N ILE A 122 -2.85 18.16 13.03
CA ILE A 122 -3.62 17.06 12.43
C ILE A 122 -2.97 16.59 11.13
N ALA A 123 -2.60 17.51 10.24
CA ALA A 123 -2.04 17.18 8.94
C ALA A 123 -0.71 16.41 9.03
N LEU A 124 0.05 16.60 10.12
CA LEU A 124 1.41 16.08 10.24
C LEU A 124 1.56 14.92 11.22
N GLY A 125 0.74 14.86 12.27
CA GLY A 125 0.84 13.84 13.31
C GLY A 125 -0.48 13.20 13.72
N GLY A 126 -1.58 13.52 13.04
CA GLY A 126 -2.92 12.99 13.34
C GLY A 126 -3.47 13.43 14.69
N VAL A 127 -4.51 12.74 15.15
CA VAL A 127 -5.26 13.08 16.38
C VAL A 127 -4.39 13.06 17.65
N PRO A 128 -3.49 12.07 17.88
CA PRO A 128 -2.67 12.07 19.08
C PRO A 128 -1.73 13.28 19.16
N PHE A 129 -1.19 13.70 18.02
CA PHE A 129 -0.32 14.87 17.95
C PHE A 129 -1.09 16.18 18.09
N PHE A 130 -2.32 16.23 17.58
CA PHE A 130 -3.24 17.35 17.82
C PHE A 130 -3.47 17.60 19.31
N LEU A 131 -3.73 16.56 20.11
CA LEU A 131 -3.91 16.68 21.56
C LEU A 131 -2.66 17.23 22.26
N ALA A 132 -1.47 16.72 21.91
CA ALA A 132 -0.21 17.23 22.42
C ALA A 132 0.00 18.71 22.04
N GLY A 133 -0.41 19.10 20.83
CA GLY A 133 -0.39 20.49 20.38
C GLY A 133 -1.35 21.41 21.14
N CYS A 134 -2.55 20.93 21.50
CA CYS A 134 -3.47 21.67 22.36
C CYS A 134 -2.88 21.89 23.76
N LEU A 135 -2.19 20.90 24.33
CA LEU A 135 -1.48 21.05 25.60
C LEU A 135 -0.35 22.09 25.47
N ALA A 136 0.43 22.04 24.38
CA ALA A 136 1.48 23.03 24.12
C ALA A 136 0.91 24.45 23.99
N GLN A 137 -0.23 24.62 23.30
CA GLN A 137 -0.93 25.90 23.22
C GLN A 137 -1.41 26.40 24.58
N ALA A 138 -2.01 25.52 25.40
CA ALA A 138 -2.46 25.89 26.73
C ALA A 138 -1.30 26.37 27.63
N LEU A 139 -0.14 25.70 27.55
CA LEU A 139 1.08 26.14 28.22
C LEU A 139 1.58 27.50 27.69
N GLY A 140 1.53 27.70 26.37
CA GLY A 140 1.87 28.98 25.74
C GLY A 140 0.98 30.12 26.21
N ILE A 141 -0.33 29.89 26.25
CA ILE A 141 -1.33 30.83 26.76
C ILE A 141 -1.03 31.17 28.22
N ALA A 142 -0.75 30.17 29.07
CA ALA A 142 -0.43 30.40 30.47
C ALA A 142 0.81 31.28 30.64
N VAL A 143 1.87 31.04 29.87
CA VAL A 143 3.09 31.88 29.88
C VAL A 143 2.80 33.30 29.39
N GLY A 144 2.01 33.45 28.32
CA GLY A 144 1.63 34.76 27.81
C GLY A 144 0.78 35.56 28.81
N LEU A 145 -0.17 34.92 29.48
CA LEU A 145 -1.00 35.52 30.53
C LEU A 145 -0.16 36.01 31.72
N LEU A 146 0.90 35.28 32.08
CA LEU A 146 1.82 35.70 33.14
C LEU A 146 2.63 36.95 32.76
N LEU A 147 2.93 37.14 31.47
CA LEU A 147 3.77 38.24 30.99
C LEU A 147 2.98 39.50 30.63
N PHE A 148 1.80 39.34 30.02
CA PHE A 148 0.97 40.45 29.53
C PHE A 148 -0.24 40.75 30.42
N GLY A 149 -0.53 39.88 31.39
CA GLY A 149 -1.74 39.94 32.20
C GLY A 149 -2.96 39.38 31.49
N VAL A 150 -4.10 39.39 32.19
CA VAL A 150 -5.38 38.96 31.62
C VAL A 150 -6.03 40.16 30.92
N GLY A 151 -6.19 40.05 29.61
CA GLY A 151 -6.87 41.07 28.78
C GLY A 151 -7.79 40.42 27.76
N PHE A 152 -8.89 41.12 27.42
CA PHE A 152 -9.84 40.67 26.40
C PHE A 152 -10.26 41.83 25.49
N VAL A 153 -9.98 41.71 24.20
CA VAL A 153 -10.40 42.67 23.17
C VAL A 153 -11.57 42.10 22.38
N ALA A 154 -12.79 42.57 22.65
CA ALA A 154 -14.02 41.96 22.11
C ALA A 154 -14.26 42.21 20.61
N GLN A 155 -13.73 43.31 20.05
CA GLN A 155 -13.98 43.71 18.66
C GLN A 155 -12.69 43.72 17.84
N SER A 156 -12.77 43.17 16.63
CA SER A 156 -11.65 43.18 15.68
C SER A 156 -11.73 44.38 14.74
N SER A 157 -10.62 45.10 14.56
CA SER A 157 -10.54 46.26 13.67
C SER A 157 -10.43 45.85 12.20
N ALA A 158 -10.71 46.79 11.28
CA ALA A 158 -10.54 46.55 9.84
C ALA A 158 -9.09 46.15 9.47
N LEU A 159 -8.08 46.74 10.15
CA LEU A 159 -6.67 46.38 9.96
C LEU A 159 -6.42 44.91 10.33
N GLN A 160 -6.95 44.46 11.48
CA GLN A 160 -6.83 43.07 11.92
C GLN A 160 -7.54 42.10 10.96
N LEU A 161 -8.70 42.50 10.45
CA LEU A 161 -9.44 41.72 9.45
C LEU A 161 -8.61 41.51 8.18
N TYR A 162 -8.15 42.59 7.55
CA TYR A 162 -7.38 42.49 6.30
C TYR A 162 -6.04 41.78 6.50
N ALA A 163 -5.41 41.92 7.67
CA ALA A 163 -4.17 41.21 8.00
C ALA A 163 -4.35 39.69 8.13
N CYS A 164 -5.53 39.22 8.56
CA CYS A 164 -5.82 37.79 8.70
C CYS A 164 -6.24 37.13 7.37
N LEU A 165 -6.78 37.88 6.40
CA LEU A 165 -7.30 37.31 5.14
C LEU A 165 -6.27 36.46 4.37
N PRO A 166 -5.01 36.89 4.15
CA PRO A 166 -4.02 36.06 3.47
C PRO A 166 -3.72 34.76 4.21
N MET A 167 -3.69 34.80 5.55
CA MET A 167 -3.47 33.62 6.39
C MET A 167 -4.65 32.64 6.32
N LEU A 168 -5.89 33.14 6.33
CA LEU A 168 -7.11 32.34 6.24
C LEU A 168 -7.35 31.74 4.85
N THR A 169 -6.81 32.34 3.79
CA THR A 169 -7.06 31.92 2.41
C THR A 169 -5.87 31.15 1.82
N LEU A 170 -4.67 31.76 1.81
CA LEU A 170 -3.51 31.20 1.12
C LEU A 170 -2.93 30.00 1.86
N TYR A 171 -2.94 30.02 3.20
CA TYR A 171 -2.32 28.94 3.96
C TYR A 171 -3.09 27.62 3.90
N PRO A 172 -4.43 27.56 4.13
CA PRO A 172 -5.16 26.31 3.97
C PRO A 172 -5.10 25.75 2.55
N LEU A 173 -5.12 26.62 1.52
CA LEU A 173 -4.94 26.20 0.13
C LEU A 173 -3.56 25.58 -0.11
N ALA A 174 -2.50 26.22 0.38
CA ALA A 174 -1.14 25.70 0.25
C ALA A 174 -0.98 24.36 0.98
N LEU A 175 -1.48 24.24 2.21
CA LEU A 175 -1.43 23.01 2.98
C LEU A 175 -2.26 21.89 2.35
N GLY A 176 -3.48 22.20 1.89
CA GLY A 176 -4.36 21.27 1.21
C GLY A 176 -3.77 20.73 -0.08
N PHE A 177 -3.14 21.59 -0.89
CA PHE A 177 -2.44 21.19 -2.11
C PHE A 177 -1.27 20.23 -1.81
N ILE A 178 -0.49 20.50 -0.76
CA ILE A 178 0.61 19.63 -0.34
C ILE A 178 0.10 18.26 0.14
N CYS A 179 -0.96 18.23 0.95
CA CYS A 179 -1.59 17.00 1.41
C CYS A 179 -2.11 16.17 0.23
N TYR A 180 -2.75 16.82 -0.74
CA TYR A 180 -3.24 16.18 -1.96
C TYR A 180 -2.10 15.56 -2.79
N GLN A 181 -1.00 16.30 -2.99
CA GLN A 181 0.18 15.76 -3.69
C GLN A 181 0.77 14.54 -2.97
N GLN A 182 0.84 14.58 -1.63
CA GLN A 182 1.35 13.46 -0.84
C GLN A 182 0.47 12.22 -0.97
N ALA A 183 -0.86 12.38 -0.92
CA ALA A 183 -1.80 11.29 -1.09
C ALA A 183 -1.64 10.61 -2.47
N ASN A 184 -1.45 11.41 -3.53
CA ASN A 184 -1.24 10.90 -4.89
C ASN A 184 0.08 10.14 -5.06
N VAL A 185 1.18 10.66 -4.53
CA VAL A 185 2.49 9.98 -4.59
C VAL A 185 2.44 8.67 -3.81
N LEU A 186 1.83 8.67 -2.62
CA LEU A 186 1.65 7.47 -1.82
C LEU A 186 0.82 6.40 -2.56
N SER A 187 -0.25 6.82 -3.23
CA SER A 187 -1.10 5.95 -4.05
C SER A 187 -0.32 5.33 -5.21
N ARG A 188 0.53 6.11 -5.89
CA ARG A 188 1.40 5.61 -6.98
C ARG A 188 2.40 4.56 -6.48
N HIS A 189 3.14 4.87 -5.42
CA HIS A 189 4.09 3.91 -4.85
C HIS A 189 3.40 2.63 -4.39
N LYS A 190 2.19 2.72 -3.82
CA LYS A 190 1.39 1.55 -3.48
C LYS A 190 1.08 0.71 -4.72
N ARG A 191 0.68 1.33 -5.83
CA ARG A 191 0.41 0.61 -7.10
C ARG A 191 1.66 -0.04 -7.67
N GLU A 192 2.80 0.65 -7.65
CA GLU A 192 4.09 0.11 -8.11
C GLU A 192 4.50 -1.10 -7.27
N LEU A 193 4.38 -1.02 -5.94
CA LEU A 193 4.66 -2.15 -5.06
C LEU A 193 3.72 -3.33 -5.33
N LEU A 194 2.44 -3.07 -5.60
CA LEU A 194 1.50 -4.12 -5.97
C LEU A 194 1.81 -4.72 -7.35
N ALA A 195 2.27 -3.92 -8.31
CA ALA A 195 2.69 -4.39 -9.62
C ALA A 195 3.98 -5.24 -9.55
N LEU A 196 4.86 -4.96 -8.60
CA LEU A 196 6.06 -5.76 -8.31
C LEU A 196 5.77 -7.01 -7.46
N SER A 197 4.55 -7.15 -6.94
CA SER A 197 4.16 -8.37 -6.23
C SER A 197 4.19 -9.54 -7.22
N ARG A 198 4.86 -10.64 -6.85
CA ARG A 198 4.81 -11.91 -7.61
C ARG A 198 3.60 -12.75 -7.26
N THR A 199 2.83 -12.35 -6.25
CA THR A 199 1.74 -13.14 -5.68
C THR A 199 0.39 -12.44 -5.80
N ASP A 200 -0.66 -13.20 -6.07
CA ASP A 200 -2.04 -12.73 -6.03
C ASP A 200 -2.50 -12.53 -4.59
N SER A 201 -3.10 -11.36 -4.30
CA SER A 201 -3.45 -10.96 -2.93
C SER A 201 -4.56 -11.80 -2.28
N LEU A 202 -5.42 -12.44 -3.08
CA LEU A 202 -6.53 -13.23 -2.57
C LEU A 202 -6.12 -14.70 -2.31
N SER A 203 -5.44 -15.32 -3.28
CA SER A 203 -5.02 -16.72 -3.22
C SER A 203 -3.67 -16.93 -2.49
N GLY A 204 -2.82 -15.90 -2.52
CA GLY A 204 -1.41 -16.00 -2.14
C GLY A 204 -0.61 -16.97 -3.01
N LEU A 205 -1.11 -17.34 -4.20
CA LEU A 205 -0.38 -18.08 -5.23
C LEU A 205 0.40 -17.09 -6.11
N LEU A 206 1.19 -17.59 -7.05
CA LEU A 206 1.77 -16.73 -8.08
C LEU A 206 0.66 -15.99 -8.83
N ASN A 207 0.88 -14.72 -9.17
CA ASN A 207 -0.03 -14.03 -10.08
C ASN A 207 0.24 -14.45 -11.53
N HIS A 208 -0.67 -14.07 -12.43
CA HIS A 208 -0.61 -14.37 -13.86
C HIS A 208 0.79 -14.14 -14.47
N GLY A 209 1.38 -12.95 -14.25
CA GLY A 209 2.70 -12.61 -14.77
C GLY A 209 3.82 -13.49 -14.20
N ALA A 210 3.88 -13.62 -12.87
CA ALA A 210 4.91 -14.40 -12.22
C ALA A 210 4.84 -15.90 -12.53
N TRP A 211 3.64 -16.45 -12.74
CA TRP A 211 3.47 -17.83 -13.17
C TRP A 211 3.91 -18.03 -14.63
N LYS A 212 3.57 -17.10 -15.53
CA LYS A 212 4.02 -17.16 -16.93
C LYS A 212 5.55 -17.11 -17.04
N ASP A 213 6.21 -16.32 -16.19
CA ASP A 213 7.68 -16.34 -16.10
C ASP A 213 8.22 -17.73 -15.71
N GLN A 214 7.56 -18.41 -14.76
CA GLN A 214 7.95 -19.79 -14.38
C GLN A 214 7.69 -20.79 -15.50
N LEU A 215 6.61 -20.63 -16.25
CA LEU A 215 6.31 -21.48 -17.40
C LEU A 215 7.42 -21.39 -18.46
N GLU A 216 7.87 -20.17 -18.79
CA GLU A 216 8.96 -19.99 -19.74
C GLU A 216 10.26 -20.64 -19.25
N ILE A 217 10.61 -20.44 -17.97
CA ILE A 217 11.79 -21.08 -17.37
C ILE A 217 11.70 -22.59 -17.49
N GLU A 218 10.54 -23.19 -17.20
CA GLU A 218 10.38 -24.63 -17.21
C GLU A 218 10.31 -25.22 -18.62
N PHE A 219 9.71 -24.50 -19.56
CA PHE A 219 9.76 -24.85 -20.98
C PHE A 219 11.21 -24.91 -21.49
N GLN A 220 12.02 -23.90 -21.15
CA GLN A 220 13.43 -23.87 -21.52
C GLN A 220 14.23 -25.00 -20.88
N ARG A 221 13.91 -25.38 -19.65
CA ARG A 221 14.51 -26.52 -18.95
C ARG A 221 14.16 -27.83 -19.66
N CYS A 222 12.88 -28.11 -19.89
CA CYS A 222 12.42 -29.31 -20.58
C CYS A 222 13.07 -29.45 -21.96
N ARG A 223 13.13 -28.34 -22.73
CA ARG A 223 13.77 -28.30 -24.05
C ARG A 223 15.25 -28.68 -24.04
N ARG A 224 15.98 -28.34 -22.97
CA ARG A 224 17.40 -28.74 -22.80
C ARG A 224 17.55 -30.20 -22.37
N GLN A 225 16.62 -30.72 -21.57
CA GLN A 225 16.67 -32.10 -21.05
C GLN A 225 16.17 -33.15 -22.04
N ALA A 226 15.31 -32.76 -22.98
CA ALA A 226 14.80 -33.64 -24.04
C ALA A 226 15.90 -34.34 -24.86
N SER A 227 17.13 -33.81 -24.84
CA SER A 227 18.29 -34.38 -25.53
C SER A 227 18.90 -35.61 -24.84
N THR A 228 18.59 -35.89 -23.57
CA THR A 228 19.41 -36.83 -22.75
C THR A 228 18.65 -38.02 -22.18
N GLN A 229 17.37 -37.90 -21.85
CA GLN A 229 16.43 -39.00 -21.58
C GLN A 229 15.07 -38.38 -21.22
N ASN A 230 13.99 -39.11 -21.47
CA ASN A 230 12.58 -38.71 -21.46
C ASN A 230 12.06 -38.18 -20.09
N GLN A 231 12.57 -37.05 -19.61
CA GLN A 231 12.09 -36.30 -18.43
C GLN A 231 11.43 -35.02 -18.91
N GLY A 232 10.11 -35.08 -19.11
CA GLY A 232 9.27 -33.92 -19.43
C GLY A 232 8.49 -33.44 -18.20
N GLY A 233 7.93 -32.24 -18.28
CA GLY A 233 6.95 -31.74 -17.33
C GLY A 233 5.52 -31.81 -17.88
N ALA A 234 4.54 -31.56 -17.02
CA ALA A 234 3.16 -31.31 -17.43
C ALA A 234 2.69 -29.97 -16.86
N ILE A 235 1.74 -29.34 -17.54
CA ILE A 235 1.03 -28.16 -17.02
C ILE A 235 -0.46 -28.44 -16.95
N ALA A 236 -1.11 -27.85 -15.95
CA ALA A 236 -2.55 -27.93 -15.74
C ALA A 236 -3.15 -26.51 -15.79
N LEU A 237 -4.26 -26.37 -16.52
CA LEU A 237 -5.17 -25.23 -16.43
C LEU A 237 -6.45 -25.70 -15.74
N ILE A 238 -6.87 -24.97 -14.72
CA ILE A 238 -7.95 -25.34 -13.82
C ILE A 238 -8.96 -24.20 -13.81
N ASP A 239 -10.23 -24.51 -13.99
CA ASP A 239 -11.32 -23.54 -13.94
C ASP A 239 -12.39 -23.99 -12.96
N ILE A 240 -12.91 -23.06 -12.16
CA ILE A 240 -14.04 -23.33 -11.27
C ILE A 240 -15.34 -23.27 -12.09
N ASP A 241 -15.99 -24.42 -12.20
CA ASP A 241 -17.22 -24.53 -12.98
C ASP A 241 -18.31 -23.62 -12.41
N HIS A 242 -18.97 -22.87 -13.29
CA HIS A 242 -20.10 -22.00 -12.94
C HIS A 242 -19.78 -20.94 -11.87
N PHE A 243 -18.52 -20.49 -11.75
CA PHE A 243 -18.12 -19.51 -10.72
C PHE A 243 -18.94 -18.22 -10.73
N LYS A 244 -19.33 -17.72 -11.91
CA LYS A 244 -20.23 -16.57 -12.02
C LYS A 244 -21.59 -16.83 -11.33
N ALA A 245 -22.19 -18.00 -11.54
CA ALA A 245 -23.46 -18.36 -10.90
C ALA A 245 -23.32 -18.49 -9.38
N ILE A 246 -22.16 -18.95 -8.89
CA ILE A 246 -21.85 -18.96 -7.45
C ILE A 246 -21.86 -17.53 -6.89
N ASN A 247 -21.18 -16.59 -7.56
CA ASN A 247 -21.17 -15.19 -7.15
C ASN A 247 -22.57 -14.56 -7.20
N ASP A 248 -23.33 -14.83 -8.26
CA ASP A 248 -24.66 -14.27 -8.46
C ASP A 248 -25.67 -14.80 -7.41
N THR A 249 -25.51 -16.06 -6.97
CA THR A 249 -26.42 -16.72 -6.03
C THR A 249 -26.05 -16.49 -4.56
N TYR A 250 -24.75 -16.55 -4.22
CA TYR A 250 -24.25 -16.54 -2.84
C TYR A 250 -23.44 -15.29 -2.49
N GLY A 251 -23.25 -14.39 -3.45
CA GLY A 251 -22.49 -13.15 -3.30
C GLY A 251 -20.98 -13.32 -3.45
N HIS A 252 -20.29 -12.21 -3.74
CA HIS A 252 -18.83 -12.20 -3.98
C HIS A 252 -18.01 -12.71 -2.79
N VAL A 253 -18.49 -12.54 -1.56
CA VAL A 253 -17.79 -13.05 -0.36
C VAL A 253 -17.72 -14.57 -0.38
N ALA A 254 -18.78 -15.25 -0.85
CA ALA A 254 -18.77 -16.71 -0.99
C ALA A 254 -17.81 -17.15 -2.10
N GLY A 255 -17.80 -16.46 -3.25
CA GLY A 255 -16.84 -16.71 -4.32
C GLY A 255 -15.38 -16.57 -3.86
N ASP A 256 -15.07 -15.53 -3.08
CA ASP A 256 -13.75 -15.34 -2.47
C ASP A 256 -13.36 -16.51 -1.55
N ILE A 257 -14.31 -17.07 -0.80
CA ILE A 257 -14.06 -18.24 0.06
C ILE A 257 -13.71 -19.46 -0.82
N VAL A 258 -14.46 -19.71 -1.89
CA VAL A 258 -14.20 -20.80 -2.84
C VAL A 258 -12.80 -20.68 -3.44
N LEU A 259 -12.42 -19.48 -3.90
CA LEU A 259 -11.09 -19.21 -4.45
C LEU A 259 -9.97 -19.47 -3.43
N ARG A 260 -10.15 -19.03 -2.18
CA ARG A 260 -9.18 -19.28 -1.09
C ARG A 260 -9.05 -20.76 -0.76
N GLN A 261 -10.15 -21.52 -0.78
CA GLN A 261 -10.13 -22.96 -0.53
C GLN A 261 -9.40 -23.73 -1.62
N LEU A 262 -9.65 -23.42 -2.89
CA LEU A 262 -8.90 -24.02 -3.99
C LEU A 262 -7.40 -23.71 -3.87
N SER A 263 -7.07 -22.46 -3.56
CA SER A 263 -5.68 -22.02 -3.36
C SER A 263 -4.99 -22.78 -2.22
N LYS A 264 -5.70 -23.03 -1.13
CA LYS A 264 -5.22 -23.81 0.00
C LYS A 264 -5.01 -25.28 -0.38
N LEU A 265 -5.95 -25.88 -1.09
CA LEU A 265 -5.81 -27.27 -1.56
C LEU A 265 -4.63 -27.43 -2.51
N LEU A 266 -4.43 -26.50 -3.45
CA LEU A 266 -3.26 -26.50 -4.33
C LEU A 266 -1.97 -26.47 -3.50
N LYS A 267 -1.84 -25.52 -2.55
CA LYS A 267 -0.65 -25.43 -1.68
C LYS A 267 -0.38 -26.67 -0.83
N GLN A 268 -1.44 -27.39 -0.42
CA GLN A 268 -1.32 -28.59 0.42
C GLN A 268 -0.97 -29.85 -0.37
N ASN A 269 -1.33 -29.90 -1.65
CA ASN A 269 -1.22 -31.10 -2.48
C ASN A 269 -0.03 -31.07 -3.43
N LEU A 270 0.53 -29.89 -3.66
CA LEU A 270 1.67 -29.68 -4.54
C LEU A 270 3.00 -29.75 -3.79
N ARG A 271 4.01 -30.27 -4.48
CA ARG A 271 5.39 -30.34 -3.97
C ARG A 271 6.01 -28.95 -3.98
N ILE A 272 7.15 -28.80 -3.29
CA ILE A 272 7.93 -27.55 -3.29
C ILE A 272 8.39 -27.17 -4.71
N SER A 273 8.64 -28.17 -5.57
CA SER A 273 9.01 -27.98 -6.98
C SER A 273 7.86 -27.49 -7.85
N ASP A 274 6.62 -27.78 -7.47
CA ASP A 274 5.45 -27.52 -8.30
C ASP A 274 5.04 -26.05 -8.13
N GLN A 275 4.68 -25.39 -9.23
CA GLN A 275 4.38 -23.96 -9.22
C GLN A 275 2.91 -23.73 -9.53
N ALA A 276 2.15 -23.25 -8.55
CA ALA A 276 0.76 -22.87 -8.72
C ALA A 276 0.58 -21.35 -8.82
N GLY A 277 -0.26 -20.93 -9.77
CA GLY A 277 -0.62 -19.54 -10.01
C GLY A 277 -2.12 -19.36 -10.16
N ARG A 278 -2.58 -18.14 -9.93
CA ARG A 278 -3.91 -17.68 -10.33
C ARG A 278 -3.78 -16.94 -11.66
N TYR A 279 -4.25 -17.58 -12.72
CA TYR A 279 -4.11 -17.11 -14.09
C TYR A 279 -5.17 -16.04 -14.42
N GLY A 280 -6.39 -16.22 -13.92
CA GLY A 280 -7.53 -15.34 -14.17
C GLY A 280 -8.41 -15.15 -12.94
N GLY A 281 -9.66 -14.70 -13.15
CA GLY A 281 -10.62 -14.49 -12.06
C GLY A 281 -10.91 -15.79 -11.29
N ASP A 282 -11.26 -16.83 -12.02
CA ASP A 282 -11.61 -18.18 -11.57
C ASP A 282 -10.68 -19.27 -12.11
N GLU A 283 -9.66 -18.86 -12.87
CA GLU A 283 -8.70 -19.73 -13.52
C GLU A 283 -7.40 -19.83 -12.72
N PHE A 284 -6.95 -21.07 -12.52
CA PHE A 284 -5.72 -21.43 -11.84
C PHE A 284 -4.86 -22.25 -12.78
N CYS A 285 -3.55 -22.23 -12.53
CA CYS A 285 -2.59 -22.93 -13.35
C CYS A 285 -1.52 -23.58 -12.48
N VAL A 286 -1.03 -24.74 -12.91
CA VAL A 286 -0.02 -25.51 -12.19
C VAL A 286 1.04 -25.99 -13.17
N ILE A 287 2.31 -25.84 -12.79
CA ILE A 287 3.45 -26.46 -13.46
C ILE A 287 3.89 -27.64 -12.60
N LEU A 288 4.02 -28.81 -13.22
CA LEU A 288 4.42 -30.08 -12.60
C LEU A 288 5.74 -30.56 -13.25
N PRO A 289 6.89 -30.09 -12.74
CA PRO A 289 8.20 -30.49 -13.26
C PRO A 289 8.45 -31.99 -13.09
N ASP A 290 9.02 -32.63 -14.12
CA ASP A 290 9.41 -34.05 -14.09
C ASP A 290 8.24 -35.01 -13.77
N VAL A 291 6.99 -34.61 -14.02
CA VAL A 291 5.80 -35.44 -13.81
C VAL A 291 5.24 -35.88 -15.17
N PRO A 292 5.20 -37.20 -15.46
CA PRO A 292 4.54 -37.74 -16.65
C PRO A 292 3.04 -37.41 -16.68
N LEU A 293 2.47 -37.29 -17.88
CA LEU A 293 1.07 -36.90 -18.08
C LEU A 293 0.08 -37.75 -17.28
N GLU A 294 0.30 -39.06 -17.24
CA GLU A 294 -0.57 -40.01 -16.55
C GLU A 294 -0.60 -39.73 -15.03
N HIS A 295 0.57 -39.49 -14.43
CA HIS A 295 0.66 -39.17 -13.01
C HIS A 295 0.13 -37.76 -12.72
N ALA A 296 0.33 -36.80 -13.63
CA ALA A 296 -0.27 -35.48 -13.53
C ALA A 296 -1.80 -35.57 -13.55
N ALA A 297 -2.38 -36.43 -14.39
CA ALA A 297 -3.82 -36.68 -14.46
C ALA A 297 -4.36 -37.26 -13.14
N GLU A 298 -3.68 -38.24 -12.56
CA GLU A 298 -4.05 -38.80 -11.25
C GLU A 298 -4.03 -37.74 -10.13
N LEU A 299 -2.98 -36.91 -10.08
CA LEU A 299 -2.86 -35.83 -9.10
C LEU A 299 -3.97 -34.79 -9.24
N MET A 300 -4.28 -34.38 -10.48
CA MET A 300 -5.32 -33.40 -10.75
C MET A 300 -6.73 -33.97 -10.51
N GLU A 301 -6.94 -35.25 -10.79
CA GLU A 301 -8.22 -35.92 -10.52
C GLU A 301 -8.46 -36.05 -9.01
N ALA A 302 -7.41 -36.36 -8.23
CA ALA A 302 -7.49 -36.36 -6.77
C ALA A 302 -7.81 -34.95 -6.22
N LEU A 303 -7.20 -33.90 -6.80
CA LEU A 303 -7.49 -32.52 -6.42
C LEU A 303 -8.94 -32.13 -6.75
N ARG A 304 -9.43 -32.50 -7.94
CA ARG A 304 -10.83 -32.28 -8.37
C ARG A 304 -11.82 -32.93 -7.40
N CYS A 305 -11.63 -34.22 -7.10
CA CYS A 305 -12.48 -34.96 -6.16
C CYS A 305 -12.48 -34.34 -4.76
N ARG A 306 -11.30 -33.95 -4.25
CA ARG A 306 -11.18 -33.30 -2.93
C ARG A 306 -11.85 -31.93 -2.86
N PHE A 307 -11.72 -31.12 -3.92
CA PHE A 307 -12.37 -29.82 -3.99
C PHE A 307 -13.90 -29.96 -4.06
N GLY A 308 -14.41 -30.90 -4.86
CA GLY A 308 -15.84 -31.19 -4.93
C GLY A 308 -16.44 -31.76 -3.65
N GLY A 309 -15.62 -32.41 -2.81
CA GLY A 309 -16.02 -32.90 -1.49
C GLY A 309 -15.99 -31.85 -0.36
N LEU A 310 -15.58 -30.61 -0.63
CA LEU A 310 -15.53 -29.57 0.41
C LEU A 310 -16.95 -29.12 0.79
N GLY A 311 -17.25 -29.20 2.10
CA GLY A 311 -18.43 -28.57 2.67
C GLY A 311 -18.17 -27.09 2.98
N TYR A 312 -19.16 -26.23 2.70
CA TYR A 312 -19.11 -24.80 3.02
C TYR A 312 -20.05 -24.51 4.19
N GLU A 313 -19.49 -24.28 5.39
CA GLU A 313 -20.27 -24.10 6.64
C GLU A 313 -21.36 -23.03 6.52
N GLN A 314 -21.06 -21.92 5.85
CA GLN A 314 -22.02 -20.82 5.68
C GLN A 314 -23.07 -21.09 4.60
N ASN A 315 -22.80 -22.02 3.68
CA ASN A 315 -23.69 -22.36 2.57
C ASN A 315 -23.65 -23.88 2.30
N PRO A 316 -24.31 -24.72 3.12
CA PRO A 316 -24.22 -26.18 2.99
C PRO A 316 -24.72 -26.75 1.65
N ALA A 317 -25.53 -25.99 0.91
CA ALA A 317 -26.02 -26.34 -0.42
C ALA A 317 -25.06 -25.98 -1.57
N LEU A 318 -23.97 -25.25 -1.29
CA LEU A 318 -23.00 -24.85 -2.30
C LEU A 318 -22.21 -26.07 -2.78
N GLN A 319 -22.44 -26.44 -4.04
CA GLN A 319 -21.68 -27.46 -4.74
C GLN A 319 -20.72 -26.78 -5.71
N VAL A 320 -19.46 -27.22 -5.69
CA VAL A 320 -18.41 -26.68 -6.55
C VAL A 320 -17.72 -27.83 -7.30
N SER A 321 -17.30 -27.58 -8.52
CA SER A 321 -16.51 -28.54 -9.30
C SER A 321 -15.44 -27.82 -10.10
N LEU A 322 -14.48 -28.58 -10.60
CA LEU A 322 -13.40 -28.08 -11.44
C LEU A 322 -13.40 -28.78 -12.79
N SER A 323 -13.18 -28.01 -13.84
CA SER A 323 -12.72 -28.52 -15.12
C SER A 323 -11.22 -28.30 -15.22
N ILE A 324 -10.48 -29.33 -15.64
CA ILE A 324 -9.01 -29.29 -15.69
C ILE A 324 -8.53 -29.75 -17.07
N GLY A 325 -7.69 -28.94 -17.72
CA GLY A 325 -6.97 -29.28 -18.93
C GLY A 325 -5.49 -29.53 -18.63
N LEU A 326 -4.97 -30.68 -19.03
CA LEU A 326 -3.56 -31.05 -18.87
C LEU A 326 -2.86 -31.15 -20.22
N ALA A 327 -1.63 -30.65 -20.28
CA ALA A 327 -0.74 -30.86 -21.43
C ALA A 327 0.65 -31.30 -20.97
N ALA A 328 1.15 -32.38 -21.54
CA ALA A 328 2.55 -32.76 -21.38
C ALA A 328 3.44 -31.94 -22.30
N TYR A 329 4.66 -31.65 -21.84
CA TYR A 329 5.70 -31.09 -22.70
C TYR A 329 5.97 -32.00 -23.89
N SER A 330 6.08 -31.41 -25.08
CA SER A 330 6.53 -32.06 -26.31
C SER A 330 7.69 -31.27 -26.94
N SER A 331 8.60 -31.98 -27.61
CA SER A 331 9.64 -31.34 -28.44
C SER A 331 9.07 -30.55 -29.63
N ASP A 332 7.80 -30.80 -29.98
CA ASP A 332 7.12 -30.14 -31.09
C ASP A 332 6.59 -28.74 -30.72
N HIS A 333 6.51 -28.42 -29.42
CA HIS A 333 6.11 -27.09 -28.96
C HIS A 333 7.16 -26.06 -29.36
N SER A 334 6.72 -25.05 -30.11
CA SER A 334 7.60 -23.99 -30.61
C SER A 334 8.08 -23.04 -29.50
N ASP A 335 7.20 -22.74 -28.56
CA ASP A 335 7.45 -21.93 -27.37
C ASP A 335 6.54 -22.34 -26.19
N ALA A 336 6.70 -21.67 -25.05
CA ALA A 336 5.89 -21.92 -23.87
C ALA A 336 4.39 -21.59 -24.07
N LEU A 337 4.06 -20.70 -25.00
CA LEU A 337 2.67 -20.31 -25.27
C LEU A 337 1.94 -21.41 -26.04
N ASP A 338 2.63 -22.09 -26.94
CA ASP A 338 2.14 -23.26 -27.67
C ASP A 338 1.82 -24.42 -26.71
N TRP A 339 2.71 -24.68 -25.75
CA TRP A 339 2.45 -25.65 -24.67
C TRP A 339 1.23 -25.26 -23.83
N LEU A 340 1.09 -23.98 -23.48
CA LEU A 340 -0.06 -23.45 -22.75
C LEU A 340 -1.37 -23.61 -23.55
N ASN A 341 -1.32 -23.41 -24.86
CA ASN A 341 -2.46 -23.54 -25.75
C ASN A 341 -3.00 -24.98 -25.81
N ASP A 342 -2.14 -25.99 -25.72
CA ASP A 342 -2.58 -27.39 -25.63
C ASP A 342 -3.35 -27.67 -24.32
N ALA A 343 -2.92 -27.08 -23.20
CA ALA A 343 -3.63 -27.21 -21.94
C ALA A 343 -4.96 -26.44 -21.94
N ASP A 344 -5.02 -25.28 -22.60
CA ASP A 344 -6.27 -24.53 -22.82
C ASP A 344 -7.26 -25.31 -23.69
N GLN A 345 -6.80 -25.95 -24.76
CA GLN A 345 -7.64 -26.80 -25.60
C GLN A 345 -8.17 -28.01 -24.83
N ALA A 346 -7.33 -28.66 -24.01
CA ALA A 346 -7.78 -29.72 -23.11
C ALA A 346 -8.83 -29.21 -22.10
N LEU A 347 -8.66 -28.02 -21.54
CA LEU A 347 -9.63 -27.41 -20.63
C LEU A 347 -10.95 -27.10 -21.34
N TYR A 348 -10.88 -26.62 -22.59
CA TYR A 348 -12.05 -26.38 -23.42
C TYR A 348 -12.82 -27.68 -23.69
N GLU A 349 -12.13 -28.78 -23.98
CA GLU A 349 -12.73 -30.11 -24.11
C GLU A 349 -13.40 -30.56 -22.80
N ALA A 350 -12.76 -30.34 -21.64
CA ALA A 350 -13.37 -30.65 -20.34
C ALA A 350 -14.67 -29.86 -20.12
N LYS A 351 -14.67 -28.55 -20.43
CA LYS A 351 -15.84 -27.66 -20.29
C LYS A 351 -16.98 -28.01 -21.25
N THR A 352 -16.68 -28.38 -22.49
CA THR A 352 -17.70 -28.67 -23.53
C THR A 352 -18.29 -30.06 -23.42
N THR A 353 -17.54 -31.03 -22.91
CA THR A 353 -18.00 -32.42 -22.77
C THR A 353 -18.73 -32.71 -21.45
N GLY A 354 -19.05 -31.70 -20.65
CA GLY A 354 -19.88 -31.84 -19.45
C GLY A 354 -19.27 -31.39 -18.13
N ARG A 355 -18.11 -30.71 -18.15
CA ARG A 355 -17.42 -30.16 -16.96
C ARG A 355 -17.05 -31.23 -15.92
N ASN A 356 -16.57 -30.78 -14.75
CA ASN A 356 -16.24 -31.63 -13.60
C ASN A 356 -15.34 -32.83 -13.95
N LYS A 357 -14.30 -32.59 -14.75
CA LYS A 357 -13.41 -33.64 -15.25
C LYS A 357 -12.02 -33.12 -15.57
N VAL A 358 -11.10 -34.07 -15.73
CA VAL A 358 -9.76 -33.85 -16.26
C VAL A 358 -9.73 -34.31 -17.72
N SER A 359 -9.29 -33.45 -18.62
CA SER A 359 -8.96 -33.76 -20.01
C SER A 359 -7.47 -33.59 -20.23
N CYS A 360 -6.87 -34.45 -21.06
CA CYS A 360 -5.43 -34.46 -21.30
C CYS A 360 -5.14 -34.36 -22.79
N ARG A 361 -4.12 -33.58 -23.15
CA ARG A 361 -3.54 -33.57 -24.49
C ARG A 361 -2.08 -34.01 -24.45
N ARG A 362 -1.73 -34.95 -25.32
CA ARG A 362 -0.35 -35.30 -25.67
C ARG A 362 -0.02 -34.51 -26.94
N GLY A 363 1.17 -33.91 -27.02
CA GLY A 363 1.68 -33.44 -28.31
C GLY A 363 1.75 -34.66 -29.23
N ASP A 364 0.84 -34.77 -30.19
CA ASP A 364 0.65 -36.01 -30.93
C ASP A 364 1.63 -36.10 -32.09
N HIS A 365 2.30 -37.25 -32.16
CA HIS A 365 3.27 -37.59 -33.17
C HIS A 365 2.51 -38.00 -34.44
N SER A 366 2.09 -37.03 -35.26
CA SER A 366 1.72 -37.33 -36.65
C SER A 366 2.95 -37.14 -37.55
N PRO A 367 3.59 -38.19 -38.09
CA PRO A 367 4.40 -37.99 -39.28
C PRO A 367 3.42 -37.42 -40.33
N LYS A 368 3.68 -36.21 -40.82
CA LYS A 368 3.04 -35.71 -42.04
C LYS A 368 3.22 -36.81 -43.08
N ALA A 369 2.17 -37.59 -43.30
CA ALA A 369 2.13 -38.59 -44.32
C ALA A 369 2.52 -37.90 -45.64
N LEU A 370 3.42 -38.56 -46.36
CA LEU A 370 3.71 -38.34 -47.77
C LEU A 370 2.40 -38.28 -48.56
N LEU A 371 1.79 -37.10 -48.63
CA LEU A 371 0.76 -36.73 -49.59
C LEU A 371 1.25 -35.50 -50.35
N ASN A 372 2.44 -35.63 -50.93
CA ASN A 372 2.95 -34.83 -52.04
C ASN A 372 3.78 -35.75 -52.95
N SER A 373 3.13 -36.80 -53.45
CA SER A 373 3.58 -37.54 -54.62
C SER A 373 2.42 -38.36 -55.16
N LEU A 374 1.58 -37.72 -55.97
CA LEU A 374 1.01 -38.24 -57.22
C LEU A 374 0.45 -37.06 -58.03
#